data_AF-A0A370MW23-F1
#
_entry.id   AF-A0A370MW23-F1
#
_cell.length_a   1.000
_cell.length_b   1.000
_cell.length_c   1.000
_cell.angle_alpha   90.00
_cell.angle_beta   90.00
_cell.angle_gamma   90.00
#
_symmetry.space_group_name_H-M   'P 1'
#
loop_
_entity.id
_entity.type
_entity.pdbx_description
1 polymer ?
#
loop_
_entity_poly.entity_id
_entity_poly.type
_entity_poly.pdbx_seq_one_letter_code
_entity_poly.pdbx_strand_id
1 'polypeptide(L)' 'MPIDQAAKNCGVSVGMLSKLENGKGANLEHALRVMDGLGLTMLVVPKVHAPWLEQAAAHAAKIGEDAAWEQPG' A
#
# COMPACT_ATOMS: atom_id res chain seq x y z
N MET A 1 -1.85 11.80 -7.52
CA MET A 1 -3.03 12.24 -6.75
C MET A 1 -2.60 13.34 -5.79
N PRO A 2 -3.24 14.52 -5.78
CA PRO A 2 -2.99 15.56 -4.78
C PRO A 2 -3.24 15.06 -3.35
N ILE A 3 -2.43 15.50 -2.37
CA ILE A 3 -2.49 15.00 -0.99
C ILE A 3 -3.83 15.32 -0.29
N ASP A 4 -4.48 16.41 -0.66
CA ASP A 4 -5.81 16.81 -0.22
C ASP A 4 -6.88 15.79 -0.63
N GLN A 5 -6.82 15.32 -1.88
CA GLN A 5 -7.72 14.27 -2.36
C GLN A 5 -7.41 12.93 -1.70
N ALA A 6 -6.13 12.60 -1.51
CA ALA A 6 -5.71 11.37 -0.83
C ALA A 6 -6.22 11.34 0.61
N ALA A 7 -6.03 12.44 1.34
CA ALA A 7 -6.49 12.59 2.70
C ALA A 7 -8.01 12.47 2.80
N LYS A 8 -8.75 13.11 1.87
CA LYS A 8 -10.21 13.00 1.79
C LYS A 8 -10.67 11.57 1.53
N ASN A 9 -10.07 10.89 0.55
CA ASN A 9 -10.42 9.50 0.22
C ASN A 9 -10.10 8.54 1.37
N CYS A 10 -9.03 8.81 2.12
CA CYS A 10 -8.63 8.02 3.27
C CYS A 10 -9.32 8.44 4.58
N GLY A 11 -10.19 9.47 4.60
CA GLY A 11 -10.83 9.95 5.82
C GLY A 11 -9.86 10.42 6.91
N VAL A 12 -8.73 11.01 6.52
CA VAL A 12 -7.71 11.58 7.43
C VAL A 12 -7.44 13.04 7.09
N SER A 13 -6.75 13.77 7.97
CA SER A 13 -6.33 15.14 7.68
C SER A 13 -5.07 15.18 6.81
N VAL A 14 -4.93 16.23 5.98
CA VAL A 14 -3.75 16.46 5.14
C VAL A 14 -2.46 16.49 5.96
N GLY A 15 -2.49 17.16 7.12
CA GLY A 15 -1.34 17.22 8.01
C GLY A 15 -0.97 15.86 8.62
N MET A 16 -1.95 15.00 8.88
CA MET A 16 -1.70 13.63 9.34
C MET A 16 -1.10 12.78 8.22
N LEU A 17 -1.68 12.84 7.01
CA LEU A 17 -1.16 12.10 5.85
C LEU A 17 0.25 12.56 5.47
N SER A 18 0.52 13.86 5.52
CA SER A 18 1.85 14.43 5.30
C SER A 18 2.86 13.94 6.34
N LYS A 19 2.47 13.84 7.62
CA LYS A 19 3.36 13.24 8.64
C LYS A 19 3.69 11.79 8.30
N LEU A 20 2.69 10.99 7.99
CA LEU A 20 2.86 9.58 7.63
C LEU A 20 3.78 9.42 6.41
N GLU A 21 3.55 10.20 5.35
CA GLU A 21 4.38 10.22 4.13
C GLU A 21 5.84 10.58 4.42
N ASN A 22 6.07 11.51 5.35
CA ASN A 22 7.40 11.98 5.73
C ASN A 22 8.04 11.16 6.87
N GLY A 23 7.51 9.97 7.17
CA GLY A 23 8.02 9.08 8.23
C GLY A 23 7.91 9.67 9.66
N LYS A 24 7.14 10.74 9.83
CA LYS A 24 6.84 11.31 11.14
C LYS A 24 5.79 10.42 11.79
N GLY A 25 6.02 10.04 13.05
CA GLY A 25 5.16 9.12 13.79
C GLY A 25 3.68 9.44 13.66
N ALA A 26 2.89 8.41 13.39
CA ALA A 26 1.44 8.45 13.28
C ALA A 26 0.84 7.33 14.14
N ASN A 27 -0.39 7.54 14.62
CA ASN A 27 -1.12 6.44 15.26
C ASN A 27 -1.38 5.33 14.23
N LEU A 28 -1.16 4.08 14.63
CA LEU A 28 -1.39 2.90 13.80
C LEU A 28 -2.81 2.90 13.20
N GLU A 29 -3.84 3.30 13.96
CA GLU A 29 -5.22 3.39 13.45
C GLU A 29 -5.30 4.22 12.16
N HIS A 30 -4.64 5.36 12.13
CA HIS A 30 -4.66 6.23 10.96
C HIS A 30 -3.85 5.64 9.79
N ALA A 31 -2.75 4.94 10.07
CA ALA A 31 -1.99 4.23 9.03
C ALA A 31 -2.82 3.10 8.41
N LEU A 32 -3.55 2.34 9.23
CA LEU A 32 -4.50 1.31 8.77
C LEU A 32 -5.61 1.92 7.91
N ARG A 33 -6.18 3.06 8.31
CA ARG A 33 -7.23 3.75 7.54
C ARG A 33 -6.70 4.25 6.18
N VAL A 34 -5.47 4.76 6.13
CA VAL A 34 -4.84 5.17 4.87
C VAL A 34 -4.62 3.97 3.94
N MET A 35 -4.17 2.82 4.46
CA MET A 35 -4.05 1.60 3.64
C MET A 35 -5.39 1.17 3.07
N ASP A 36 -6.44 1.13 3.90
CA ASP A 36 -7.80 0.77 3.47
C ASP A 36 -8.33 1.72 2.38
N GLY A 37 -8.14 3.05 2.56
CA GLY A 37 -8.51 4.05 1.57
C GLY A 37 -7.73 3.97 0.24
N LEU A 38 -6.58 3.29 0.23
CA LEU A 38 -5.77 3.02 -0.96
C LEU A 38 -6.03 1.62 -1.55
N GLY A 39 -6.90 0.82 -0.94
CA GLY A 39 -7.12 -0.57 -1.35
C GLY A 39 -5.95 -1.50 -1.04
N LEU A 40 -5.10 -1.12 -0.07
CA LEU A 40 -3.94 -1.90 0.36
C LEU A 40 -4.29 -2.79 1.56
N THR A 41 -3.63 -3.94 1.65
CA THR A 41 -3.72 -4.85 2.79
C THR A 41 -2.37 -4.98 3.49
N MET A 42 -2.36 -5.13 4.82
CA MET A 42 -1.16 -5.37 5.60
C MET A 42 -1.10 -6.83 6.05
N LEU A 43 0.01 -7.49 5.76
CA LEU A 43 0.25 -8.86 6.16
C LEU A 43 1.33 -8.91 7.26
N VAL A 44 0.99 -9.50 8.40
CA VAL A 44 1.90 -9.67 9.54
C VAL A 44 2.38 -11.12 9.57
N VAL A 45 3.70 -11.32 9.46
CA VAL A 45 4.32 -12.65 9.41
C VAL A 45 5.53 -12.74 10.33
N PRO A 46 5.93 -13.96 10.74
CA PRO A 46 7.25 -14.19 11.32
C PRO A 46 8.35 -13.68 10.38
N LYS A 47 9.35 -12.97 10.94
CA LYS A 47 10.44 -12.36 10.15
C LYS A 47 11.20 -13.37 9.27
N VAL A 48 11.32 -14.61 9.74
CA VAL A 48 11.98 -15.71 9.01
C VAL A 48 11.27 -16.04 7.69
N HIS A 49 9.99 -15.70 7.54
CA HIS A 49 9.22 -15.93 6.32
C HIS A 49 9.28 -14.75 5.34
N ALA A 50 9.78 -13.57 5.74
CA ALA A 50 9.76 -12.38 4.89
C ALA A 50 10.43 -12.57 3.52
N PRO A 51 11.62 -13.18 3.40
CA PRO A 51 12.26 -13.37 2.09
C PRO A 51 11.43 -14.25 1.14
N TRP A 52 10.76 -15.28 1.67
CA TRP A 52 9.91 -16.16 0.88
C TRP A 52 8.65 -15.43 0.39
N LEU A 53 8.02 -14.60 1.23
CA LEU A 53 6.88 -13.78 0.81
C LEU A 53 7.26 -12.71 -0.21
N GLU A 54 8.41 -12.06 -0.05
CA GLU A 54 8.92 -11.09 -1.02
C GLU A 54 9.14 -11.74 -2.40
N GLN A 55 9.69 -12.96 -2.43
CA GLN A 55 9.83 -13.73 -3.67
C GLN A 55 8.47 -14.10 -4.29
N ALA A 56 7.51 -14.54 -3.49
CA ALA A 56 6.17 -14.87 -3.96
C ALA A 56 5.45 -13.64 -4.54
N ALA A 57 5.55 -12.49 -3.88
CA ALA A 57 5.00 -11.23 -4.35
C ALA A 57 5.65 -10.76 -5.66
N ALA A 58 6.98 -10.85 -5.76
CA ALA A 58 7.72 -10.49 -6.98
C ALA A 58 7.35 -11.40 -8.17
N HIS A 59 7.12 -12.70 -7.92
CA HIS A 59 6.64 -13.61 -8.95
C HIS A 59 5.22 -13.24 -9.41
N ALA A 60 4.29 -13.03 -8.47
CA ALA A 60 2.92 -12.66 -8.78
C ALA A 60 2.83 -11.35 -9.60
N ALA A 61 3.68 -10.36 -9.28
CA ALA A 61 3.77 -9.11 -10.04
C ALA A 61 4.14 -9.35 -11.51
N LYS A 62 5.16 -10.18 -11.78
CA LYS A 62 5.58 -10.52 -13.15
C LYS A 62 4.50 -11.22 -13.96
N ILE A 63 3.76 -12.14 -13.35
CA ILE A 63 2.63 -12.83 -14.02
C ILE A 63 1.55 -11.81 -14.40
N GLY A 64 1.24 -10.87 -13.51
CA GLY A 64 0.27 -9.82 -13.79
C GLY A 64 0.69 -8.89 -14.92
N GLU A 65 1.99 -8.58 -15.02
CA GLU A 65 2.56 -7.79 -16.11
C GLU A 65 2.48 -8.52 -17.45
N ASP A 66 2.89 -9.80 -17.51
CA ASP A 66 2.78 -10.61 -18.74
C ASP A 66 1.32 -10.72 -19.22
N ALA A 67 0.39 -11.02 -18.30
CA ALA A 67 -1.03 -11.13 -18.62
C ALA A 67 -1.65 -9.81 -19.13
N ALA A 68 -1.08 -8.65 -18.77
CA ALA A 68 -1.53 -7.35 -19.25
C ALA A 68 -1.09 -7.07 -20.70
N TRP A 69 0.02 -7.67 -21.17
CA TRP A 69 0.51 -7.54 -22.54
C TRP A 69 -0.11 -8.54 -23.52
N GLU A 70 -0.73 -9.61 -23.02
CA GLU A 70 -1.39 -10.65 -23.83
C GLU A 70 -2.86 -10.35 -24.20
N GLN A 71 -3.43 -9.22 -23.81
CA GLN A 71 -4.79 -8.82 -24.23
C GLN A 71 -4.74 -8.22 -25.65
N PRO A 72 -5.31 -8.87 -26.69
CA PRO A 72 -5.44 -8.25 -28.01
C PRO A 72 -6.56 -7.20 -27.94
N GLY A 73 -6.28 -5.99 -28.43
CA GLY A 73 -7.25 -4.90 -28.55
C GLY A 73 -8.37 -5.17 -29.54
#